data_AF-A0A7S0K2A0-F1
#
_entry.id   AF-A0A7S0K2A0-F1
#
_cell.length_a   1.000
_cell.length_b   1.000
_cell.length_c   1.000
_cell.angle_alpha   90.00
_cell.angle_beta   90.00
_cell.angle_gamma   90.00
#
_symmetry.space_group_name_H-M   'P 1'
#
loop_
_entity.id
_entity.type
_entity.pdbx_description
1 polymer ?
#
loop_
_entity_poly.entity_id
_entity_poly.type
_entity_poly.pdbx_seq_one_letter_code
_entity_poly.pdbx_strand_id
1 'polypeptide(L)'
;MAAALALGATTTCCTPGCGKPASMVCPKCKDLNIHGSFFCNQTCFKGYWSEHKALHKRFKLLMADVAAKARKPLDAATLASTGDFAGDFTGFKFTSDLRPGKVTPQMR
;
A
#
# COMPACT_ATOMS: atom_id res chain seq x y z
N MET A 1 -39.63 -17.13 11.24
CA MET A 1 -39.19 -15.76 10.87
C MET A 1 -37.77 -15.57 11.38
N ALA A 2 -36.76 -16.00 10.61
CA ALA A 2 -35.35 -15.83 10.98
C ALA A 2 -34.75 -14.71 10.14
N ALA A 3 -34.40 -13.60 10.78
CA ALA A 3 -33.73 -12.46 10.17
C ALA A 3 -32.26 -12.85 9.91
N ALA A 4 -31.88 -12.89 8.63
CA ALA A 4 -30.48 -12.99 8.22
C ALA A 4 -29.86 -11.58 8.29
N LEU A 5 -29.06 -11.31 9.32
CA LEU A 5 -28.15 -10.17 9.32
C LEU A 5 -26.98 -10.48 8.38
N ALA A 6 -27.07 -10.03 7.13
CA ALA A 6 -25.91 -9.91 6.26
C ALA A 6 -25.10 -8.67 6.65
N LEU A 7 -24.08 -8.84 7.49
CA LEU A 7 -22.97 -7.89 7.64
C LEU A 7 -22.05 -8.02 6.42
N GLY A 8 -22.58 -7.76 5.22
CA GLY A 8 -21.78 -7.60 4.01
C GLY A 8 -21.62 -6.11 3.78
N ALA A 9 -20.39 -5.60 3.88
CA ALA A 9 -20.07 -4.22 3.49
C ALA A 9 -20.72 -3.95 2.12
N THR A 10 -21.71 -3.05 2.09
CA THR A 10 -22.45 -2.72 0.88
C THR A 10 -21.51 -1.94 -0.04
N THR A 11 -20.77 -2.69 -0.85
CA THR A 11 -19.79 -2.10 -1.75
C THR A 11 -20.52 -1.21 -2.75
N THR A 12 -20.43 0.09 -2.57
CA THR A 12 -21.12 1.07 -3.40
C THR A 12 -20.40 1.25 -4.74
N CYS A 13 -21.18 1.61 -5.76
CA CYS A 13 -20.63 1.95 -7.08
C CYS A 13 -19.62 3.10 -6.97
N CYS A 14 -18.45 2.93 -7.59
CA CYS A 14 -17.38 3.95 -7.64
C CYS A 14 -17.75 5.18 -8.48
N THR A 15 -18.76 5.08 -9.35
CA THR A 15 -19.19 6.19 -10.21
C THR A 15 -19.85 7.30 -9.38
N PRO A 16 -19.40 8.56 -9.50
CA PRO A 16 -19.99 9.68 -8.77
C PRO A 16 -21.46 9.83 -9.15
N GLY A 17 -22.34 9.91 -8.15
CA GLY A 17 -23.78 10.10 -8.34
C GLY A 17 -24.61 8.83 -8.55
N CYS A 18 -24.02 7.62 -8.55
CA CYS A 18 -24.81 6.38 -8.68
C CYS A 18 -25.32 5.87 -7.33
N GLY A 19 -24.44 5.69 -6.33
CA GLY A 19 -24.82 5.24 -4.98
C GLY A 19 -25.46 3.84 -4.87
N LYS A 20 -25.56 3.10 -5.98
CA LYS A 20 -26.15 1.76 -6.03
C LYS A 20 -25.19 0.69 -5.51
N PRO A 21 -25.70 -0.44 -4.99
CA PRO A 21 -24.86 -1.58 -4.64
C PRO A 21 -24.14 -2.10 -5.90
N ALA A 22 -22.86 -2.37 -5.75
CA ALA A 22 -22.01 -2.83 -6.84
C ALA A 22 -22.05 -4.36 -6.96
N SER A 23 -22.10 -4.85 -8.20
CA SER A 23 -22.15 -6.28 -8.53
C SER A 23 -20.98 -6.72 -9.41
N MET A 24 -20.21 -5.78 -9.96
CA MET A 24 -19.17 -6.04 -10.95
C MET A 24 -17.85 -5.42 -10.52
N VAL A 25 -16.74 -6.06 -10.86
CA VAL A 25 -15.37 -5.60 -10.57
C VAL A 25 -14.64 -5.35 -11.88
N CYS A 26 -13.73 -4.36 -11.92
CA CYS A 26 -12.85 -4.19 -13.07
C CYS A 26 -11.84 -5.34 -13.16
N PRO A 27 -11.72 -6.03 -14.33
CA PRO A 27 -10.76 -7.13 -14.49
C PRO A 27 -9.31 -6.68 -14.32
N LYS A 28 -8.96 -5.48 -14.78
CA LYS A 28 -7.60 -4.93 -14.61
C LYS A 28 -7.23 -4.66 -13.15
N CYS A 29 -8.18 -4.19 -12.35
CA CYS A 29 -7.94 -4.00 -10.91
C CYS A 29 -7.73 -5.34 -10.21
N LYS A 30 -8.46 -6.39 -10.62
CA LYS A 30 -8.25 -7.74 -10.11
C LYS A 30 -6.85 -8.25 -10.44
N ASP A 31 -6.37 -8.04 -11.66
CA ASP A 31 -5.01 -8.44 -12.07
C ASP A 31 -3.91 -7.68 -11.30
N LEU A 32 -4.15 -6.39 -11.01
CA LEU A 32 -3.24 -5.54 -10.25
C LEU A 32 -3.39 -5.72 -8.73
N ASN A 33 -4.27 -6.62 -8.28
CA ASN A 33 -4.64 -6.85 -6.89
C ASN A 33 -5.07 -5.58 -6.14
N ILE A 34 -5.73 -4.66 -6.85
CA ILE A 34 -6.28 -3.41 -6.31
C ILE A 34 -7.75 -3.68 -5.93
N HIS A 35 -8.02 -3.75 -4.63
CA HIS A 35 -9.37 -3.93 -4.09
C HIS A 35 -10.00 -2.56 -3.77
N GLY A 36 -11.19 -2.27 -4.32
CA GLY A 36 -11.88 -0.99 -4.06
C GLY A 36 -12.70 -0.46 -5.24
N SER A 37 -12.48 -0.98 -6.44
CA SER A 37 -13.17 -0.53 -7.66
C SER A 37 -14.32 -1.44 -8.04
N PHE A 38 -15.53 -1.04 -7.66
CA PHE A 38 -16.74 -1.81 -7.90
C PHE A 38 -17.79 -0.98 -8.65
N PHE A 39 -18.53 -1.64 -9.53
CA PHE A 39 -19.52 -1.04 -10.42
C PHE A 39 -20.86 -1.76 -10.30
N CYS A 40 -21.96 -1.01 -10.39
CA CYS A 40 -23.30 -1.59 -10.39
C CYS A 40 -23.71 -2.15 -11.75
N ASN A 41 -23.28 -1.53 -12.86
CA ASN A 41 -23.63 -1.96 -14.23
C ASN A 41 -22.58 -1.52 -15.27
N GLN A 42 -22.77 -1.96 -16.51
CA GLN A 42 -21.89 -1.59 -17.64
C GLN A 42 -21.99 -0.12 -18.06
N THR A 43 -23.11 0.58 -17.81
CA THR A 43 -23.21 2.01 -18.17
C THR A 43 -22.35 2.88 -17.26
N CYS A 44 -22.34 2.59 -15.96
CA CYS A 44 -21.46 3.21 -14.96
C CYS A 44 -19.99 2.89 -15.25
N PHE A 45 -19.68 1.66 -15.66
CA PHE A 45 -18.34 1.27 -16.05
C PHE A 45 -17.84 2.07 -17.27
N LYS A 46 -18.65 2.19 -18.32
CA LYS A 46 -18.29 2.93 -19.54
C LYS A 46 -18.22 4.44 -19.31
N GLY A 47 -19.15 5.01 -18.55
CA GLY A 47 -19.19 6.44 -18.25
C GLY A 47 -18.01 6.90 -17.39
N TYR A 48 -17.60 6.08 -16.41
CA TYR A 48 -16.48 6.39 -15.52
C TYR A 48 -15.12 5.88 -16.04
N TRP A 49 -15.07 5.23 -17.20
CA TRP A 49 -13.87 4.55 -17.71
C TRP A 49 -12.65 5.47 -17.86
N SER A 50 -12.86 6.69 -18.37
CA SER A 50 -11.78 7.68 -18.61
C SER A 50 -11.07 8.07 -17.32
N GLU A 51 -11.83 8.38 -16.28
CA GLU A 51 -11.31 8.72 -14.95
C GLU A 51 -10.76 7.48 -14.24
N HIS A 52 -11.46 6.34 -14.35
CA HIS A 52 -11.05 5.10 -13.71
C HIS A 52 -9.68 4.60 -14.20
N LYS A 53 -9.42 4.66 -15.50
CA LYS A 53 -8.12 4.26 -16.08
C LYS A 53 -6.96 5.15 -15.61
N ALA A 54 -7.23 6.43 -15.32
CA ALA A 54 -6.22 7.32 -14.77
C ALA A 54 -5.78 6.88 -13.36
N LEU A 55 -6.70 6.31 -12.57
CA LEU A 55 -6.37 5.74 -11.26
C LEU A 55 -5.38 4.57 -11.39
N HIS A 56 -5.52 3.70 -12.41
CA HIS A 56 -4.54 2.62 -12.64
C HIS A 56 -3.13 3.16 -12.87
N LYS A 57 -3.00 4.26 -13.63
CA LYS A 57 -1.69 4.89 -13.88
C LYS A 57 -1.10 5.43 -12.59
N ARG A 58 -1.91 6.11 -11.76
CA ARG A 58 -1.48 6.65 -10.46
C ARG A 58 -1.05 5.53 -9.51
N PHE A 59 -1.84 4.47 -9.38
CA PHE A 59 -1.48 3.31 -8.56
C PHE A 59 -0.18 2.65 -9.04
N LYS A 60 0.04 2.53 -10.36
CA LYS A 60 1.29 2.00 -10.89
C LYS A 60 2.50 2.87 -10.53
N LEU A 61 2.35 4.19 -10.56
CA LEU A 61 3.40 5.11 -10.15
C LEU A 61 3.67 5.00 -8.64
N LEU A 62 2.62 4.98 -7.81
CA LEU A 62 2.71 4.77 -6.36
C LEU A 62 3.43 3.46 -5.99
N MET A 63 3.09 2.37 -6.67
CA MET A 63 3.79 1.10 -6.48
C MET A 63 5.26 1.18 -6.91
N ALA A 64 5.58 1.97 -7.94
CA ALA A 64 6.96 2.17 -8.39
C ALA A 64 7.77 3.09 -7.44
N ASP A 65 7.17 4.14 -6.87
CA ASP A 65 7.87 5.01 -5.92
C ASP A 65 8.01 4.37 -4.53
N VAL A 66 7.04 3.58 -4.06
CA VAL A 66 7.21 2.74 -2.87
C VAL A 66 8.37 1.77 -3.05
N ALA A 67 8.51 1.15 -4.23
CA ALA A 67 9.66 0.31 -4.55
C ALA A 67 10.99 1.09 -4.58
N ALA A 68 10.97 2.34 -5.09
CA ALA A 68 12.14 3.21 -5.11
C ALA A 68 12.53 3.71 -3.70
N LYS A 69 11.55 3.98 -2.83
CA LYS A 69 11.77 4.51 -1.48
C LYS A 69 12.11 3.43 -0.46
N ALA A 70 11.67 2.19 -0.68
CA ALA A 70 12.14 1.00 0.02
C ALA A 70 13.63 0.69 -0.29
N ARG A 71 14.22 1.32 -1.31
CA ARG A 71 15.63 1.23 -1.66
C ARG A 71 16.23 2.62 -1.87
N LYS A 72 16.30 3.46 -0.84
CA LYS A 72 17.50 4.30 -0.79
C LYS A 72 18.60 3.36 -0.29
N PRO A 73 19.55 2.92 -1.14
CA PRO A 73 20.67 2.15 -0.64
C PRO A 73 21.31 3.01 0.43
N LEU A 74 21.42 2.44 1.63
CA LEU A 74 22.28 2.98 2.65
C LEU A 74 23.63 3.15 1.95
N ASP A 75 24.08 4.39 1.81
CA ASP A 75 25.39 4.64 1.23
C ASP A 75 26.41 3.86 2.06
N ALA A 76 27.42 3.30 1.40
CA ALA A 76 28.38 2.42 2.06
C ALA A 76 28.99 3.06 3.32
N ALA A 77 29.06 4.38 3.38
CA ALA A 77 29.52 5.13 4.56
C ALA A 77 28.54 5.06 5.75
N THR A 78 27.23 5.05 5.51
CA THR A 78 26.24 4.86 6.60
C THR A 78 26.19 3.41 7.06
N LEU A 79 26.38 2.42 6.16
CA LEU A 79 26.53 1.00 6.55
C LEU A 79 27.81 0.76 7.37
N ALA A 80 28.91 1.44 7.03
CA ALA A 80 30.14 1.41 7.80
C ALA A 80 30.02 2.11 9.17
N SER A 81 29.05 3.01 9.32
CA SER A 81 28.82 3.76 10.57
C SER A 81 27.93 3.01 11.56
N THR A 82 27.05 2.12 11.08
CA THR A 82 26.23 1.19 11.89
C THR A 82 26.81 -0.23 11.82
N GLY A 83 27.98 -0.46 12.40
CA GLY A 83 28.52 -1.82 12.52
C GLY A 83 27.58 -2.69 13.38
N ASP A 84 27.13 -3.84 12.86
CA ASP A 84 26.38 -4.91 13.56
C ASP A 84 25.16 -4.55 14.43
N PHE A 85 24.69 -3.29 14.49
CA PHE A 85 23.49 -2.90 15.23
C PHE A 85 22.25 -3.21 14.41
N ALA A 86 21.50 -4.23 14.81
CA ALA A 86 20.23 -4.55 14.20
C ALA A 86 19.24 -3.38 14.36
N GLY A 87 18.96 -2.69 13.25
CA GLY A 87 17.67 -2.03 12.98
C GLY A 87 17.38 -0.66 13.63
N ASP A 88 17.66 -0.47 14.92
CA ASP A 88 16.96 0.59 15.68
C ASP A 88 17.51 2.01 15.50
N PHE A 89 18.75 2.15 14.99
CA PHE A 89 19.42 3.45 14.81
C PHE A 89 19.86 3.71 13.37
N THR A 90 19.22 3.07 12.39
CA THR A 90 19.55 3.27 10.97
C THR A 90 19.34 4.73 10.56
N GLY A 91 20.43 5.42 10.19
CA GLY A 91 20.41 6.82 9.77
C GLY A 91 20.63 7.87 10.89
N PHE A 92 20.84 7.46 12.14
CA PHE A 92 21.19 8.38 13.22
C PHE A 92 22.71 8.63 13.27
N LYS A 93 23.13 9.91 13.24
CA LYS A 93 24.54 10.29 13.36
C LYS A 93 24.89 10.61 14.81
N PHE A 94 25.54 9.67 15.49
CA PHE A 94 26.10 9.91 16.81
C PHE A 94 27.27 10.88 16.71
N THR A 95 27.15 12.04 17.37
CA THR A 95 28.18 13.09 17.40
C THR A 95 29.16 12.94 18.57
N SER A 96 28.95 11.95 19.45
CA SER A 96 29.79 11.64 20.60
C SER A 96 30.48 10.28 20.47
N ASP A 97 31.66 10.12 21.08
CA ASP A 97 32.48 8.89 21.03
C ASP A 97 31.84 7.68 21.75
N LEU A 98 30.84 7.89 22.61
CA LEU A 98 30.03 6.84 23.24
C LEU A 98 29.00 6.29 22.24
N ARG A 99 29.40 5.28 21.46
CA ARG A 99 28.51 4.53 20.57
C ARG A 99 27.87 3.35 21.31
N PRO A 100 26.61 2.96 20.98
CA PRO A 100 26.04 1.71 21.48
C PRO A 100 27.00 0.55 21.23
N GLY A 101 27.22 -0.32 22.23
CA GLY A 101 28.05 -1.52 22.09
C GLY A 101 27.28 -2.66 21.43
N LYS A 102 27.98 -3.60 20.80
CA LYS A 102 27.37 -4.75 20.10
C LYS A 102 26.41 -5.49 21.03
N VAL A 103 25.13 -5.55 20.68
CA VAL A 103 24.13 -6.27 21.47
C VAL A 103 24.37 -7.76 21.30
N THR A 104 24.85 -8.42 22.35
CA THR A 104 24.91 -9.88 22.38
C THR A 104 23.50 -10.42 22.64
N PRO A 105 23.13 -11.57 22.04
CA PRO A 105 21.89 -12.25 22.41
C PRO A 105 21.91 -12.54 23.91
N GLN A 106 20.88 -12.09 24.64
CA GLN A 106 20.75 -12.38 26.06
C GLN A 106 20.51 -13.89 26.22
N MET A 107 21.50 -14.62 26.73
CA MET A 107 21.32 -16.01 27.13
C MET A 107 20.31 -16.03 28.29
N ARG A 108 19.17 -16.71 28.09
CA ARG A 108 18.07 -16.83 29.04
C ARG A 108 18.16 -18.15 29.79
#